data_AF-A0A355UWN2-F1
#
_entry.id   AF-A0A355UWN2-F1
#
_cell.length_a   1.000
_cell.length_b   1.000
_cell.length_c   1.000
_cell.angle_alpha   90.00
_cell.angle_beta   90.00
_cell.angle_gamma   90.00
#
_symmetry.space_group_name_H-M   'P 1'
#
loop_
_entity.id
_entity.type
_entity.pdbx_description
1 polymer ?
#
loop_
_entity_poly.entity_id
_entity_poly.type
_entity_poly.pdbx_seq_one_letter_code
_entity_poly.pdbx_strand_id
1 'polypeptide(L)'
;MFMNGEYLESVNDLKRCFCIDELLYIYGSGELEIWLRKIGETEKAEKISEISKVNAYILLRLYEILDLNPELSEEEIRCLFTFQKQNE
;
A
#
# COMPACT_ATOMS: atom_id res chain seq x y z
N MET A 1 4.19 3.72 10.20
CA MET A 1 3.15 2.73 9.86
C MET A 1 3.78 1.37 9.99
N PHE A 2 2.99 0.34 10.33
CA PHE A 2 3.46 -1.01 10.55
C PHE A 2 2.66 -1.96 9.67
N MET A 3 3.32 -2.92 9.03
CA MET A 3 2.66 -3.94 8.22
C MET A 3 3.46 -5.24 8.23
N ASN A 4 2.78 -6.37 8.38
CA ASN A 4 3.33 -7.72 8.37
C ASN A 4 4.56 -7.87 9.29
N GLY A 5 4.46 -7.31 10.50
CA GLY A 5 5.53 -7.40 11.50
C GLY A 5 6.67 -6.38 11.36
N GLU A 6 6.62 -5.47 10.38
CA GLU A 6 7.71 -4.55 10.05
C GLU A 6 7.28 -3.08 10.04
N TYR A 7 8.21 -2.18 10.40
CA TYR A 7 8.01 -0.74 10.26
C TYR A 7 8.27 -0.29 8.81
N LEU A 8 7.37 0.55 8.31
CA LEU A 8 7.42 1.03 6.93
C LEU A 8 7.92 2.48 6.85
N GLU A 9 8.99 2.69 6.09
CA GLU A 9 9.58 4.01 5.83
C GLU A 9 9.32 4.49 4.40
N SER A 10 8.98 3.57 3.48
CA SER A 10 8.72 3.88 2.07
C SER A 10 7.57 3.04 1.50
N VAL A 11 7.06 3.45 0.33
CA VAL A 11 6.10 2.63 -0.44
C VAL A 11 6.70 1.28 -0.83
N ASN A 12 8.01 1.21 -1.08
CA ASN A 12 8.64 -0.07 -1.42
C ASN A 12 8.65 -1.04 -0.22
N ASP A 13 8.83 -0.53 1.00
CA ASP A 13 8.70 -1.36 2.21
C ASP A 13 7.27 -1.89 2.37
N LEU A 14 6.26 -1.05 2.10
CA LEU A 14 4.86 -1.50 2.06
C LEU A 14 4.67 -2.67 1.10
N LYS A 15 5.24 -2.60 -0.11
CA LYS A 15 5.12 -3.67 -1.10
C LYS A 15 5.84 -4.95 -0.68
N ARG A 16 7.00 -4.83 -0.03
CA ARG A 16 7.76 -5.97 0.51
C ARG A 16 7.06 -6.64 1.69
N CYS A 17 6.32 -5.86 2.46
CA CYS A 17 5.57 -6.31 3.63
C CYS A 17 4.08 -6.47 3.33
N PHE A 18 3.69 -6.53 2.06
CA PHE A 18 2.30 -6.39 1.64
C PHE A 18 1.37 -7.41 2.32
N CYS A 19 0.31 -6.89 2.94
CA CYS A 19 -0.80 -7.63 3.52
C CYS A 19 -2.11 -6.87 3.26
N ILE A 20 -3.09 -7.53 2.64
CA ILE A 20 -4.38 -7.00 2.22
C ILE A 20 -5.23 -6.62 3.44
N ASP A 21 -5.33 -7.51 4.43
CA ASP A 21 -6.15 -7.28 5.62
C ASP A 21 -5.67 -6.04 6.39
N GLU A 22 -4.36 -5.95 6.59
CA GLU A 22 -3.76 -4.80 7.25
C GLU A 22 -3.86 -3.54 6.38
N LEU A 23 -3.67 -3.64 5.06
CA LEU A 23 -3.85 -2.51 4.13
C LEU A 23 -5.25 -1.91 4.23
N LEU A 24 -6.29 -2.76 4.23
CA LEU A 24 -7.67 -2.33 4.35
C LEU A 24 -7.94 -1.71 5.72
N TYR A 25 -7.35 -2.26 6.78
CA TYR A 25 -7.45 -1.71 8.13
C TYR A 25 -6.82 -0.31 8.23
N ILE A 26 -5.58 -0.13 7.77
CA ILE A 26 -4.87 1.17 7.82
C ILE A 26 -5.50 2.21 6.88
N TYR A 27 -6.11 1.77 5.78
CA TYR A 27 -6.92 2.64 4.93
C TYR A 27 -8.18 3.08 5.67
N GLY A 28 -8.93 2.13 6.25
CA GLY A 28 -10.16 2.41 6.98
C GLY A 28 -9.96 3.30 8.21
N SER A 29 -8.81 3.22 8.86
CA SER A 29 -8.44 4.09 9.98
C SER A 29 -7.97 5.49 9.57
N GLY A 30 -7.67 5.71 8.28
CA GLY A 30 -7.05 6.93 7.75
C GLY A 30 -5.54 7.02 7.97
N GLU A 31 -4.92 6.02 8.61
CA GLU A 31 -3.47 6.00 8.84
C GLU A 31 -2.68 6.00 7.54
N LEU A 32 -3.17 5.29 6.50
CA LEU A 32 -2.51 5.19 5.21
C LEU A 32 -2.33 6.55 4.53
N GLU A 33 -3.36 7.40 4.52
CA GLU A 33 -3.28 8.75 3.96
C GLU A 33 -2.23 9.59 4.71
N ILE A 34 -2.29 9.58 6.05
CA ILE A 34 -1.37 10.34 6.90
C ILE A 34 0.08 9.89 6.67
N TRP A 35 0.31 8.58 6.56
CA TRP A 35 1.63 8.03 6.33
C TRP A 35 2.18 8.40 4.95
N LEU A 36 1.38 8.31 3.89
CA LEU A 36 1.80 8.73 2.55
C LEU A 36 2.22 10.21 2.52
N ARG A 37 1.45 11.10 3.16
CA ARG A 37 1.84 12.52 3.30
C ARG A 37 3.17 12.69 4.04
N LYS A 38 3.41 11.89 5.09
CA LYS A 38 4.64 11.96 5.89
C LYS A 38 5.89 11.55 5.11
N ILE A 39 5.79 10.55 4.23
CA ILE A 39 6.93 10.09 3.42
C ILE A 39 7.10 10.87 2.11
N GLY A 40 6.28 11.90 1.87
CA GLY A 40 6.35 12.77 0.70
C GLY A 40 5.50 12.33 -0.50
N GLU A 41 4.77 11.22 -0.40
CA GLU A 41 3.89 10.66 -1.43
C GLU A 41 2.54 11.39 -1.49
N THR A 42 2.59 12.71 -1.70
CA THR A 42 1.44 13.62 -1.58
C THR A 42 0.36 13.33 -2.62
N GLU A 43 0.75 13.04 -3.87
CA GLU A 43 -0.20 12.70 -4.94
C GLU A 43 -0.97 11.41 -4.63
N LYS A 44 -0.28 10.38 -4.09
CA LYS A 44 -0.94 9.13 -3.70
C LYS A 44 -1.89 9.37 -2.52
N ALA A 45 -1.49 10.20 -1.55
CA ALA A 45 -2.35 10.55 -0.41
C ALA A 45 -3.64 11.27 -0.86
N GLU A 46 -3.54 12.20 -1.81
CA GLU A 46 -4.69 12.88 -2.39
C GLU A 46 -5.64 11.89 -3.06
N LYS A 47 -5.12 11.01 -3.92
CA LYS A 47 -5.93 9.96 -4.57
C LYS A 47 -6.62 9.03 -3.57
N ILE A 48 -5.98 8.71 -2.44
CA ILE A 48 -6.59 7.92 -1.37
C ILE A 48 -7.75 8.67 -0.72
N SER A 49 -7.57 9.97 -0.44
CA SER A 49 -8.61 10.79 0.19
C SER A 49 -9.86 10.95 -0.69
N GLU A 50 -9.71 10.83 -2.01
CA GLU A 50 -10.81 10.90 -2.99
C GLU A 50 -11.60 9.60 -3.13
N ILE A 51 -11.12 8.48 -2.55
CA ILE A 51 -11.85 7.21 -2.60
C ILE A 51 -13.15 7.36 -1.79
N SER A 52 -14.29 7.26 -2.48
CA SER A 52 -15.59 7.23 -1.82
C SER A 52 -15.67 6.05 -0.82
N LYS A 53 -16.11 6.33 0.40
CA LYS A 53 -16.26 5.34 1.48
C LYS A 53 -17.26 4.22 1.17
N VAL A 54 -18.13 4.40 0.18
CA VAL A 54 -19.15 3.42 -0.25
C VAL A 54 -18.69 2.62 -1.48
N ASN A 55 -17.41 2.72 -1.85
CA ASN A 55 -16.90 2.06 -3.03
C ASN A 55 -16.69 0.56 -2.78
N ALA A 56 -17.44 -0.31 -3.47
CA ALA A 56 -17.27 -1.76 -3.41
C ALA A 56 -15.91 -2.24 -3.96
N TYR A 57 -15.19 -1.38 -4.69
CA TYR A 57 -13.90 -1.65 -5.33
C TYR A 57 -12.72 -0.96 -4.63
N ILE A 58 -12.81 -0.71 -3.32
CA ILE A 58 -11.72 -0.09 -2.54
C ILE A 58 -10.38 -0.79 -2.80
N LEU A 59 -10.35 -2.12 -2.78
CA LEU A 59 -9.11 -2.89 -2.96
C LEU A 59 -8.45 -2.60 -4.31
N LEU A 60 -9.22 -2.65 -5.41
CA LEU A 60 -8.69 -2.37 -6.75
C LEU A 60 -8.16 -0.93 -6.87
N ARG A 61 -8.82 0.04 -6.24
CA ARG A 61 -8.36 1.45 -6.23
C ARG A 61 -7.07 1.62 -5.42
N LEU A 62 -6.94 0.92 -4.29
CA LEU A 62 -5.70 0.93 -3.52
C LEU A 62 -4.55 0.31 -4.32
N TYR A 63 -4.82 -0.76 -5.07
CA TYR A 63 -3.80 -1.38 -5.92
C TYR A 63 -3.33 -0.44 -7.02
N GLU A 64 -4.26 0.24 -7.68
CA GLU A 64 -3.96 1.26 -8.69
C GLU A 64 -3.08 2.38 -8.13
N ILE A 65 -3.42 2.93 -6.96
CA ILE A 65 -2.68 4.04 -6.35
C ILE A 65 -1.29 3.62 -5.88
N LEU A 66 -1.15 2.38 -5.42
CA LEU A 66 0.12 1.83 -4.93
C LEU A 66 0.97 1.20 -6.04
N ASP A 67 0.55 1.26 -7.30
CA ASP A 67 1.21 0.60 -8.43
C ASP A 67 1.43 -0.91 -8.16
N LEU A 68 0.34 -1.60 -7.80
CA LEU A 68 0.27 -3.04 -7.52
C LEU A 68 -0.58 -3.76 -8.57
N ASN A 69 -0.22 -5.00 -8.88
CA ASN A 69 -0.97 -5.84 -9.82
C ASN A 69 -2.07 -6.63 -9.09
N PRO A 70 -3.37 -6.42 -9.40
CA PRO A 70 -4.48 -7.12 -8.74
C PRO A 70 -4.58 -8.61 -9.06
N GLU A 71 -3.91 -9.08 -10.11
CA GLU A 71 -3.87 -10.50 -10.48
C GLU A 71 -2.85 -11.30 -9.65
N LEU A 72 -2.03 -10.63 -8.83
CA LEU A 72 -1.02 -11.28 -8.00
C LEU A 72 -1.53 -11.50 -6.58
N SER A 73 -1.15 -12.65 -6.02
CA SER A 73 -1.29 -12.93 -4.59
C SER A 73 -0.35 -12.05 -3.75
N GLU A 74 -0.63 -11.94 -2.46
CA GLU A 74 0.23 -11.19 -1.53
C GLU A 74 1.66 -11.74 -1.52
N GLU A 75 1.83 -13.06 -1.60
CA GLU A 75 3.14 -13.70 -1.61
C GLU A 75 3.92 -13.36 -2.88
N GLU A 76 3.27 -13.35 -4.05
CA GLU A 76 3.90 -12.95 -5.30
C GLU A 76 4.31 -11.48 -5.27
N ILE A 77 3.46 -10.59 -4.75
CA ILE A 77 3.80 -9.17 -4.57
C ILE A 77 5.03 -9.04 -3.67
N ARG A 78 5.03 -9.65 -2.48
CA ARG A 78 6.17 -9.58 -1.55
C ARG A 78 7.46 -10.11 -2.17
N CYS A 79 7.38 -11.22 -2.91
CA CYS A 79 8.52 -11.79 -3.63
C CYS A 79 9.10 -10.79 -4.64
N LEU A 80 8.27 -10.23 -5.52
CA LEU A 80 8.70 -9.31 -6.57
C LEU A 80 9.50 -8.12 -6.01
N PHE A 81 9.00 -7.48 -4.96
CA PHE A 81 9.63 -6.29 -4.38
C PHE A 81 10.78 -6.63 -3.43
N THR A 82 10.89 -7.87 -2.95
CA THR A 82 12.06 -8.33 -2.21
C THR A 82 13.26 -8.53 -3.12
N PHE A 83 13.05 -9.08 -4.32
CA PHE A 83 14.14 -9.32 -5.29
C PHE A 83 14.63 -8.04 -5.99
N GLN A 84 13.79 -7.00 -6.11
CA GLN A 84 14.20 -5.72 -6.70
C GLN A 84 15.31 -5.02 -5.91
N LYS A 85 15.36 -5.18 -4.58
CA LYS A 85 16.39 -4.57 -3.71
C LYS A 85 17.79 -5.17 -3.86
N GLN A 86 17.92 -6.33 -4.51
CA GLN A 86 19.23 -6.96 -4.73
C GLN A 86 19.94 -6.46 -5.99
N ASN A 87 19.26 -5.67 -6.83
CA ASN A 87 19.76 -5.23 -8.14
C ASN A 87 19.98 -3.70 -8.24
N GLU A 88 19.84 -2.97 -7.13
CA GLU A 88 20.19 -1.55 -6.98
C GLU A 88 21.35 -1.39 -5.99
#